data_AF-A0A519W0P2-F1
#
_entry.id   AF-A0A519W0P2-F1
#
_cell.length_a   1.000
_cell.length_b   1.000
_cell.length_c   1.000
_cell.angle_alpha   90.00
_cell.angle_beta   90.00
_cell.angle_gamma   90.00
#
_symmetry.space_group_name_H-M   'P 1'
#
loop_
_entity.id
_entity.type
_entity.pdbx_description
1 polymer ?
#
loop_
_entity_poly.entity_id
_entity_poly.type
_entity_poly.pdbx_seq_one_letter_code
_entity_poly.pdbx_strand_id
1 'polypeptide(L)'
;MKKLFLITILSAFIFSGFAQEIPRFNPDTIKTITLDSVVNIKAERLNIETFINKVVNDTSFYQSFRDMKRYSFIAENRIFSYNKKNKVDGKIYR
;
A
#
# COMPACT_ATOMS: atom_id res chain seq x y z
N MET A 1 -12.81 -24.09 -50.64
CA MET A 1 -13.89 -23.15 -50.25
C MET A 1 -14.38 -23.39 -48.81
N LYS A 2 -15.00 -24.53 -48.48
CA LYS A 2 -15.58 -24.80 -47.14
C LYS A 2 -14.59 -24.72 -45.95
N LYS A 3 -13.37 -25.22 -46.13
CA LYS A 3 -12.31 -25.16 -45.09
C LYS A 3 -11.83 -23.73 -44.81
N LEU A 4 -11.83 -22.87 -45.83
CA LEU A 4 -11.41 -21.47 -45.69
C LEU A 4 -12.44 -20.69 -44.86
N PHE A 5 -13.73 -20.94 -45.13
CA PHE A 5 -14.84 -20.34 -44.39
C PHE A 5 -14.83 -20.70 -42.90
N LEU A 6 -14.50 -21.97 -42.58
CA LEU A 6 -14.37 -22.43 -41.20
C LEU A 6 -13.24 -21.71 -40.45
N ILE A 7 -12.10 -21.50 -41.11
CA ILE A 7 -10.96 -20.79 -40.52
C ILE A 7 -11.31 -19.33 -40.24
N THR A 8 -12.03 -18.67 -41.15
CA THR A 8 -12.48 -17.28 -40.97
C THR A 8 -13.44 -17.13 -39.79
N ILE A 9 -14.33 -18.11 -39.59
CA ILE A 9 -15.23 -18.14 -38.43
C ILE A 9 -14.46 -18.34 -37.13
N LEU A 10 -13.50 -19.28 -37.08
CA LEU A 10 -12.71 -19.50 -35.87
C LEU A 10 -11.84 -18.29 -35.50
N SER A 11 -11.30 -17.57 -36.48
CA SER A 11 -10.47 -16.39 -36.24
C SER A 11 -11.23 -15.21 -35.64
N ALA A 12 -12.56 -15.13 -35.83
CA ALA A 12 -13.37 -14.05 -35.31
C ALA A 12 -13.54 -14.11 -33.77
N PHE A 13 -13.40 -15.28 -33.15
CA PHE A 13 -13.57 -15.47 -31.70
C PHE A 13 -12.32 -15.14 -30.86
N ILE A 14 -11.18 -14.85 -31.50
CA ILE A 14 -9.91 -14.63 -30.81
C ILE A 14 -9.81 -13.20 -30.24
N PHE A 15 -10.60 -12.25 -30.76
CA PHE A 15 -10.52 -10.83 -30.40
C PHE A 15 -11.31 -10.41 -29.15
N SER A 16 -12.05 -11.32 -28.51
CA SER A 16 -12.93 -11.01 -27.35
C SER A 16 -12.26 -11.17 -25.96
N GLY A 17 -10.94 -11.23 -25.90
CA GLY A 17 -10.21 -11.31 -24.63
C GLY A 17 -10.06 -9.95 -23.95
N PHE A 18 -10.92 -9.62 -22.98
CA PHE A 18 -10.74 -8.45 -22.12
C PHE A 18 -9.80 -8.78 -20.95
N ALA A 19 -8.53 -8.38 -21.05
CA ALA A 19 -7.64 -8.31 -19.90
C ALA A 19 -7.96 -7.03 -19.10
N GLN A 20 -9.11 -7.01 -18.41
CA GLN A 20 -9.45 -5.88 -17.54
C GLN A 20 -8.54 -5.90 -16.31
N GLU A 21 -7.86 -4.77 -16.09
CA GLU A 21 -7.20 -4.48 -14.82
C GLU A 21 -8.26 -4.57 -13.70
N ILE A 22 -8.07 -5.51 -12.77
CA ILE A 22 -8.95 -5.65 -11.62
C ILE A 22 -8.55 -4.56 -10.64
N PRO A 23 -9.40 -3.57 -10.32
CA PRO A 23 -9.09 -2.59 -9.29
C PRO A 23 -8.99 -3.33 -7.96
N ARG A 24 -7.76 -3.53 -7.47
CA ARG A 24 -7.52 -4.18 -6.19
C ARG A 24 -7.66 -3.15 -5.09
N PHE A 25 -8.55 -3.41 -4.15
CA PHE A 25 -8.59 -2.66 -2.90
C PHE A 25 -7.35 -3.04 -2.08
N ASN A 26 -6.40 -2.11 -1.93
CA ASN A 26 -5.29 -2.28 -1.02
C ASN A 26 -5.63 -1.58 0.31
N PRO A 27 -5.91 -2.34 1.39
CA PRO A 27 -6.23 -1.75 2.69
C PRO A 27 -5.06 -0.94 3.28
N ASP A 28 -3.83 -1.13 2.77
CA ASP A 28 -2.62 -0.53 3.34
C ASP A 28 -2.26 0.85 2.76
N THR A 29 -2.98 1.38 1.76
CA THR A 29 -2.51 2.54 0.98
C THR A 29 -3.19 3.89 1.23
N ILE A 30 -4.13 4.01 2.17
CA ILE A 30 -4.77 5.32 2.43
C ILE A 30 -4.86 5.58 3.93
N LYS A 31 -3.71 5.70 4.59
CA LYS A 31 -3.65 6.31 5.91
C LYS A 31 -3.69 7.83 5.74
N THR A 32 -4.89 8.40 5.67
CA THR A 32 -5.08 9.85 5.77
C THR A 32 -4.74 10.28 7.20
N ILE A 33 -3.56 10.86 7.39
CA ILE A 33 -3.16 11.40 8.70
C ILE A 33 -3.81 12.78 8.83
N THR A 34 -4.90 12.87 9.58
CA THR A 34 -5.44 14.16 10.02
C THR A 34 -4.55 14.68 11.15
N LEU A 35 -3.86 15.79 10.90
CA LEU A 35 -3.09 16.48 11.94
C LEU A 35 -4.10 17.28 12.78
N ASP A 36 -4.68 16.62 13.79
CA ASP A 36 -5.68 17.23 14.69
C ASP A 36 -5.05 18.24 15.68
N SER A 37 -3.75 18.52 15.59
CA SER A 37 -3.08 19.50 16.45
C SER A 37 -2.67 20.74 15.66
N VAL A 38 -2.75 21.90 16.32
CA VAL A 38 -2.19 23.16 15.83
C VAL A 38 -0.66 23.03 15.83
N VAL A 39 -0.12 22.41 14.78
CA VAL A 39 1.32 22.31 14.59
C VAL A 39 1.80 23.70 14.20
N ASN A 40 2.48 24.39 15.12
CA ASN A 40 3.18 25.62 14.82
C ASN A 40 4.38 25.28 13.89
N ILE A 41 4.16 25.40 12.58
CA ILE A 41 5.22 25.26 11.59
C ILE A 41 6.11 26.49 11.69
N LYS A 42 7.16 26.41 12.51
CA LYS A 42 8.23 27.41 12.53
C LYS A 42 9.15 27.12 11.36
N ALA A 43 9.08 27.96 10.33
CA ALA A 43 10.02 27.90 9.22
C ALA A 43 11.40 28.38 9.70
N GLU A 44 12.35 27.45 9.79
CA GLU A 44 13.76 27.76 9.97
C GLU A 44 14.45 27.69 8.59
N ARG A 45 15.34 28.64 8.29
CA ARG A 45 16.15 28.56 7.07
C ARG A 45 17.06 27.35 7.17
N LEU A 46 17.02 26.47 6.17
CA LEU A 46 17.94 25.34 6.05
C LEU A 46 19.34 25.89 5.74
N ASN A 47 20.17 26.03 6.77
CA ASN A 47 21.60 26.27 6.65
C ASN A 47 22.38 25.09 7.25
N ILE A 48 23.70 25.05 7.04
CA ILE A 48 24.56 23.94 7.48
C ILE A 48 24.54 23.78 9.01
N GLU A 49 24.57 24.87 9.77
CA GLU A 49 24.55 24.82 11.24
C GLU A 49 23.21 24.31 11.80
N THR A 50 22.09 24.75 11.24
CA THR A 50 20.74 24.27 11.60
C THR A 50 20.59 22.80 11.27
N PHE A 51 21.17 22.33 10.16
CA PHE A 51 21.22 20.91 9.84
C PHE A 51 22.04 20.12 10.86
N ILE A 52 23.28 20.56 11.15
CA ILE A 52 24.14 19.92 12.16
C ILE A 52 23.44 19.88 13.51
N ASN A 53 22.89 21.00 13.97
CA ASN A 53 22.17 21.08 15.23
C ASN A 53 20.95 20.17 15.26
N LYS A 54 20.20 20.05 14.16
CA LYS A 54 19.07 19.11 14.09
C LYS A 54 19.53 17.67 14.18
N VAL A 55 20.58 17.28 13.47
CA VAL A 55 21.10 15.90 13.50
C VAL A 55 21.69 15.56 14.87
N VAL A 56 22.47 16.46 15.47
CA VAL A 56 23.10 16.24 16.78
C VAL A 56 22.06 16.13 17.89
N ASN A 57 20.99 16.93 17.83
CA ASN A 57 19.93 16.92 18.84
C ASN A 57 18.74 16.04 18.46
N ASP A 58 18.82 15.27 17.36
CA ASP A 58 17.73 14.41 16.93
C ASP A 58 17.59 13.22 17.89
N THR A 59 16.53 13.24 18.69
CA THR A 59 16.18 12.14 19.58
C THR A 59 15.07 11.27 19.01
N SER A 60 14.56 11.57 17.81
CA SER A 60 13.41 10.88 17.22
C SER A 60 13.64 9.38 17.08
N PHE A 61 14.83 8.97 16.65
CA PHE A 61 15.21 7.56 16.56
C PHE A 61 15.20 6.86 17.92
N TYR A 62 15.87 7.45 18.92
CA TYR A 62 15.95 6.88 20.26
C TYR A 62 14.58 6.85 20.96
N GLN A 63 13.81 7.93 20.83
CA GLN A 63 12.46 8.05 21.36
C GLN A 63 11.54 7.01 20.74
N SER A 64 11.58 6.84 19.41
CA SER A 64 10.81 5.80 18.70
C SER A 64 11.18 4.40 19.19
N PHE A 65 12.47 4.11 19.38
CA PHE A 65 12.92 2.81 19.90
C PHE A 65 12.48 2.56 21.35
N ARG A 66 12.49 3.60 22.21
CA ARG A 66 11.92 3.49 23.56
C ARG A 66 10.42 3.25 23.53
N ASP A 67 9.70 3.98 22.69
CA ASP A 67 8.26 3.86 22.57
C ASP A 67 7.85 2.50 21.99
N MET A 68 8.64 1.90 21.10
CA MET A 68 8.44 0.51 20.65
C MET A 68 8.38 -0.49 21.81
N LYS A 69 9.09 -0.26 22.93
CA LYS A 69 8.97 -1.15 24.11
C LYS A 69 7.60 -1.09 24.78
N ARG A 70 6.86 0.02 24.60
CA ARG A 70 5.49 0.19 25.11
C ARG A 70 4.47 -0.52 24.22
N TYR A 71 4.80 -0.73 22.95
CA TYR A 71 3.94 -1.40 21.99
C TYR A 71 4.39 -2.86 21.82
N SER A 72 3.71 -3.77 22.52
CA SER A 72 3.79 -5.19 22.18
C SER A 72 2.89 -5.45 20.99
N PHE A 73 3.48 -5.63 19.81
CA PHE A 73 2.75 -6.14 18.67
C PHE A 73 2.73 -7.67 18.79
N ILE A 74 1.60 -8.24 19.21
CA ILE A 74 1.30 -9.62 18.87
C ILE A 74 1.02 -9.57 17.38
N ALA A 75 2.00 -10.01 16.58
CA ALA A 75 1.80 -10.19 15.16
C ALA A 75 0.81 -11.35 14.97
N GLU A 76 -0.48 -11.08 15.18
CA GLU A 76 -1.55 -11.90 14.64
C GLU A 76 -1.43 -11.74 13.13
N ASN A 77 -0.68 -12.63 12.50
CA ASN A 77 -0.56 -12.66 11.05
C ASN A 77 -1.91 -13.12 10.50
N ARG A 78 -2.85 -12.17 10.36
CA ARG A 78 -4.13 -12.36 9.71
C ARG A 78 -3.98 -12.03 8.24
N ILE A 79 -3.59 -13.04 7.47
CA ILE A 79 -3.51 -12.91 6.02
C ILE A 79 -4.91 -13.17 5.46
N PHE A 80 -5.51 -12.13 4.88
CA PHE A 80 -6.80 -12.24 4.18
C PHE A 80 -6.54 -12.34 2.67
N SER A 81 -7.02 -13.42 2.07
CA SER A 81 -7.13 -13.54 0.63
C SER A 81 -8.51 -13.06 0.20
N TYR A 82 -8.58 -12.20 -0.81
CA TYR A 82 -9.83 -11.68 -1.36
C TYR A 82 -10.06 -12.23 -2.76
N ASN A 83 -11.31 -12.58 -3.08
CA ASN A 83 -11.70 -12.94 -4.44
C ASN A 83 -11.88 -11.69 -5.31
N LYS A 84 -12.11 -11.90 -6.62
CA LYS A 84 -12.32 -10.82 -7.61
C LYS A 84 -13.49 -9.88 -7.30
N LYS A 85 -14.35 -10.21 -6.32
CA LYS A 85 -15.48 -9.40 -5.85
C LYS A 85 -15.20 -8.74 -4.49
N ASN A 86 -13.94 -8.66 -4.06
CA ASN A 86 -13.50 -8.12 -2.78
C ASN A 86 -14.12 -8.81 -1.55
N LYS A 87 -14.60 -10.06 -1.71
CA LYS A 87 -15.03 -10.88 -0.57
C LYS A 87 -13.87 -11.73 -0.09
N VAL A 88 -13.78 -11.94 1.22
CA VAL A 88 -12.74 -12.80 1.81
C VAL A 88 -12.95 -14.24 1.35
N ASP A 89 -11.93 -14.80 0.73
CA ASP A 89 -11.87 -16.15 0.17
C ASP A 89 -10.99 -17.07 1.03
N GLY A 90 -10.01 -16.51 1.75
CA GLY A 90 -9.14 -17.26 2.64
C GLY A 90 -8.70 -16.42 3.83
N LYS A 91 -8.55 -17.07 4.98
CA LYS A 91 -7.99 -16.48 6.20
C LYS A 91 -6.95 -17.43 6.75
N ILE A 92 -5.70 -16.98 6.87
CA ILE A 92 -4.65 -17.70 7.58
C ILE A 92 -4.41 -16.96 8.89
N TYR A 93 -4.46 -17.70 9.99
CA TYR A 93 -4.11 -17.23 11.33
C TYR A 93 -2.86 -17.99 11.75
N ARG A 94 -1.79 -17.27 12.09
CA ARG A 94 -0.56 -17.82 12.67
C ARG A 94 -0.30 -17.18 14.01
#